data_AF-A0A529JWJ1-F1
#
_entry.id   AF-A0A529JWJ1-F1
#
_cell.length_a   1.000
_cell.length_b   1.000
_cell.length_c   1.000
_cell.angle_alpha   90.00
_cell.angle_beta   90.00
_cell.angle_gamma   90.00
#
_symmetry.space_group_name_H-M   'P 1'
#
loop_
_entity.id
_entity.type
_entity.pdbx_description
1 polymer ?
#
loop_
_entity_poly.entity_id
_entity_poly.type
_entity_poly.pdbx_seq_one_letter_code
_entity_poly.pdbx_strand_id
1 'polypeptide(L)'
;MARKHILHMLTPLKHMSPFDVNMGLDAGFDAVVPYVDVSLNEVTGLVQDAIFSRPPDAGVDTGIFIAGKDASLALDMFDAARRAMVPPFQVSVFADPAGSFTTAAAMVAKVEKALEKKFERGLKDTRIAVFGATGVVGFC
;
A
#
# COMPACT_ATOMS: atom_id res chain seq x y z
N MET A 1 26.69 6.05 10.77
CA MET A 1 25.37 6.75 10.79
C MET A 1 24.28 5.69 10.78
N ALA A 2 23.17 5.91 11.50
CA ALA A 2 22.02 5.01 11.42
C ALA A 2 21.44 5.01 9.99
N ARG A 3 21.00 3.85 9.50
CA ARG A 3 20.37 3.74 8.19
C ARG A 3 19.05 4.51 8.20
N LYS A 4 18.76 5.19 7.09
CA LYS A 4 17.52 5.93 6.92
C LYS A 4 16.42 5.03 6.39
N HIS A 5 15.22 5.18 6.96
CA HIS A 5 13.99 4.56 6.48
C HIS A 5 13.38 5.42 5.39
N ILE A 6 13.34 4.90 4.16
CA ILE A 6 12.87 5.66 2.99
C ILE A 6 11.61 4.99 2.44
N LEU A 7 10.56 5.77 2.23
CA LEU A 7 9.34 5.33 1.56
C LEU A 7 9.25 5.99 0.16
N HIS A 8 9.43 5.20 -0.89
CA HIS A 8 9.15 5.64 -2.26
C HIS A 8 7.66 5.47 -2.54
N MET A 9 6.97 6.56 -2.84
CA MET A 9 5.52 6.57 -3.04
C MET A 9 5.22 6.76 -4.52
N LEU A 10 4.65 5.76 -5.17
CA LEU A 10 4.34 5.76 -6.60
C LEU A 10 2.85 5.99 -6.77
N THR A 11 2.46 6.95 -7.61
CA THR A 11 1.06 7.18 -7.93
C THR A 11 0.87 7.41 -9.43
N PRO A 12 -0.18 6.85 -10.04
CA PRO A 12 -0.55 7.17 -11.42
C PRO A 12 -1.24 8.54 -11.54
N LEU A 13 -1.43 9.26 -10.43
CA LEU A 13 -2.09 10.56 -10.39
C LEU A 13 -1.08 11.70 -10.47
N LYS A 14 -1.54 12.87 -10.90
CA LYS A 14 -0.75 14.12 -10.92
C LYS A 14 -0.19 14.55 -9.57
N HIS A 15 -0.81 14.09 -8.49
CA HIS A 15 -0.44 14.46 -7.13
C HIS A 15 -0.45 13.24 -6.22
N MET A 16 0.55 13.17 -5.34
CA MET A 16 0.51 12.28 -4.18
C MET A 16 -0.47 12.84 -3.16
N SER A 17 -1.21 11.96 -2.50
CA SER A 17 -2.14 12.36 -1.44
C SER A 17 -1.36 12.96 -0.26
N PRO A 18 -1.69 14.18 0.19
CA PRO A 18 -1.12 14.72 1.43
C PRO A 18 -1.42 13.84 2.65
N PHE A 19 -2.55 13.13 2.63
CA PHE A 19 -2.89 12.17 3.67
C PHE A 19 -1.85 11.05 3.74
N ASP A 20 -1.51 10.44 2.59
CA ASP A 20 -0.54 9.33 2.55
C ASP A 20 0.86 9.81 2.96
N VAL A 21 1.23 11.04 2.57
CA VAL A 21 2.51 11.67 2.96
C VAL A 21 2.60 11.84 4.47
N ASN A 22 1.54 12.39 5.09
CA ASN A 22 1.48 12.56 6.53
C ASN A 22 1.53 11.20 7.24
N MET A 23 0.74 10.22 6.78
CA MET A 23 0.73 8.87 7.36
C MET A 23 2.09 8.17 7.26
N GLY A 24 2.81 8.34 6.15
CA GLY A 24 4.17 7.81 6.01
C GLY A 24 5.15 8.40 7.02
N LEU A 25 5.12 9.72 7.21
CA LEU A 25 6.00 10.39 8.18
C LEU A 25 5.62 10.05 9.63
N ASP A 26 4.32 10.07 9.95
CA ASP A 26 3.82 9.73 11.28
C ASP A 26 4.09 8.26 11.66
N ALA A 27 4.21 7.37 10.67
CA ALA A 27 4.61 5.99 10.85
C ALA A 27 6.11 5.80 11.16
N GLY A 28 6.92 6.88 11.08
CA GLY A 28 8.33 6.87 11.46
C GLY A 28 9.32 6.71 10.30
N PHE A 29 8.88 6.85 9.04
CA PHE A 29 9.83 6.95 7.92
C PHE A 29 10.63 8.26 8.02
N ASP A 30 11.95 8.18 7.84
CA ASP A 30 12.83 9.36 7.82
C ASP A 30 12.58 10.24 6.58
N ALA A 31 12.16 9.63 5.48
CA ALA A 31 11.87 10.31 4.22
C ALA A 31 10.74 9.63 3.47
N VAL A 32 9.84 10.44 2.90
CA VAL A 32 8.78 10.03 1.98
C VAL A 32 9.00 10.73 0.65
N VAL A 33 9.17 9.96 -0.44
CA VAL A 33 9.57 10.48 -1.75
C VAL A 33 8.48 10.17 -2.78
N PRO A 34 7.69 11.16 -3.22
CA PRO A 34 6.63 10.95 -4.18
C PRO A 34 7.12 10.95 -5.64
N TYR A 35 6.65 9.98 -6.40
CA TYR A 35 6.73 9.89 -7.86
C TYR A 35 5.30 9.94 -8.39
N VAL A 36 5.00 10.98 -9.15
CA VAL A 36 3.66 11.26 -9.68
C VAL A 36 3.58 10.93 -11.17
N ASP A 37 2.35 10.77 -11.67
CA ASP A 37 2.07 10.38 -13.06
C ASP A 37 2.81 9.11 -13.50
N VAL A 38 3.08 8.19 -12.55
CA VAL A 38 3.81 6.95 -12.81
C VAL A 38 2.91 5.99 -13.58
N SER A 39 3.33 5.62 -14.78
CA SER A 39 2.67 4.59 -15.59
C SER A 39 3.12 3.18 -15.20
N LEU A 40 2.30 2.18 -15.52
CA LEU A 40 2.57 0.78 -15.16
C LEU A 40 3.93 0.27 -15.68
N ASN A 41 4.34 0.67 -16.88
CA ASN A 41 5.60 0.27 -17.49
C ASN A 41 6.83 0.93 -16.85
N GLU A 42 6.68 2.00 -16.08
CA GLU A 42 7.78 2.68 -15.38
C GLU A 42 8.09 2.06 -14.01
N VAL A 43 7.13 1.33 -13.43
CA VAL A 43 7.26 0.74 -12.08
C VAL A 43 8.49 -0.15 -11.96
N THR A 44 8.78 -0.97 -12.98
CA THR A 44 9.92 -1.90 -12.93
C THR A 44 11.25 -1.14 -12.82
N GLY A 45 11.43 -0.07 -13.59
CA GLY A 45 12.63 0.75 -13.53
C GLY A 45 12.81 1.42 -12.16
N LEU A 46 11.75 2.03 -11.64
CA LEU A 46 11.78 2.68 -10.33
C LEU A 46 12.10 1.70 -9.20
N VAL A 47 11.56 0.49 -9.24
CA VAL A 47 11.85 -0.55 -8.25
C VAL A 47 13.30 -1.02 -8.37
N GLN A 48 13.79 -1.24 -9.58
CA GLN A 48 15.17 -1.67 -9.79
C GLN A 48 16.19 -0.62 -9.33
N ASP A 49 15.92 0.66 -9.59
CA ASP A 49 16.74 1.77 -9.07
C ASP A 49 16.75 1.78 -7.53
N ALA A 50 15.61 1.52 -6.89
CA ALA A 50 15.52 1.45 -5.44
C ALA A 50 16.29 0.24 -4.84
N ILE A 51 16.14 -0.96 -5.41
CA ILE A 51 16.78 -2.17 -4.86
C ILE A 51 18.29 -2.22 -5.10
N PHE A 52 18.81 -1.64 -6.18
CA PHE A 52 20.25 -1.67 -6.52
C PHE A 52 21.04 -0.46 -5.98
N SER A 53 20.37 0.58 -5.51
CA SER A 53 21.04 1.77 -4.93
C SER A 53 21.50 1.59 -3.48
N ARG A 54 21.11 0.50 -2.82
CA ARG A 54 21.49 0.17 -1.43
C ARG A 54 21.97 -1.29 -1.35
N PRO A 55 22.84 -1.64 -0.38
CA PRO A 55 23.24 -3.02 -0.18
C PRO A 55 22.03 -3.91 0.17
N PRO A 56 22.05 -5.21 -0.17
CA PRO A 56 20.90 -6.11 0.00
C PRO A 56 20.27 -6.13 1.40
N ASP A 57 21.11 -6.00 2.43
CA ASP A 57 20.69 -6.02 3.84
C ASP A 57 20.04 -4.71 4.30
N ALA A 58 20.10 -3.64 3.50
CA ALA A 58 19.40 -2.39 3.72
C ALA A 58 18.03 -2.34 3.04
N GLY A 59 17.61 -3.43 2.37
CA GLY A 59 16.29 -3.54 1.74
C GLY A 59 15.14 -3.39 2.74
N VAL A 60 15.34 -3.85 3.98
CA VAL A 60 14.35 -3.71 5.08
C VAL A 60 14.13 -2.26 5.52
N ASP A 61 15.09 -1.37 5.21
CA ASP A 61 15.00 0.06 5.51
C ASP A 61 14.39 0.86 4.35
N THR A 62 13.89 0.20 3.31
CA THR A 62 13.29 0.85 2.14
C THR A 62 11.92 0.22 1.86
N GLY A 63 10.92 1.08 1.71
CA GLY A 63 9.56 0.71 1.35
C GLY A 63 9.14 1.32 0.02
N ILE A 64 8.26 0.62 -0.68
CA ILE A 64 7.54 1.13 -1.84
C ILE A 64 6.05 1.13 -1.51
N PHE A 65 5.43 2.29 -1.61
CA PHE A 65 3.99 2.47 -1.47
C PHE A 65 3.37 2.78 -2.82
N ILE A 66 2.32 2.05 -3.19
CA ILE A 66 1.56 2.27 -4.43
C ILE A 66 0.22 2.90 -4.07
N ALA A 67 0.10 4.18 -4.38
CA ALA A 67 -1.11 4.96 -4.20
C ALA A 67 -1.97 4.95 -5.47
N GLY A 68 -3.06 5.71 -5.46
CA GLY A 68 -3.93 5.89 -6.62
C GLY A 68 -5.40 5.95 -6.23
N LYS A 69 -6.28 5.78 -7.21
CA LYS A 69 -7.74 5.70 -7.00
C LYS A 69 -8.37 4.47 -7.65
N ASP A 70 -7.62 3.76 -8.47
CA ASP A 70 -8.06 2.55 -9.17
C ASP A 70 -7.39 1.33 -8.51
N ALA A 71 -8.20 0.45 -7.94
CA ALA A 71 -7.70 -0.76 -7.28
C ALA A 71 -7.04 -1.75 -8.24
N SER A 72 -7.58 -1.90 -9.45
CA SER A 72 -7.05 -2.86 -10.42
C SER A 72 -5.67 -2.41 -10.89
N LEU A 73 -5.54 -1.13 -11.25
CA LEU A 73 -4.26 -0.56 -11.66
C LEU A 73 -3.22 -0.62 -10.51
N ALA A 74 -3.63 -0.31 -9.27
CA ALA A 74 -2.72 -0.40 -8.13
C ALA A 74 -2.21 -1.83 -7.89
N LEU A 75 -3.06 -2.85 -8.08
CA LEU A 75 -2.67 -4.26 -8.01
C LEU A 75 -1.74 -4.66 -9.17
N ASP A 76 -2.01 -4.20 -10.39
CA ASP A 76 -1.12 -4.42 -11.53
C ASP A 76 0.27 -3.82 -11.29
N MET A 77 0.33 -2.60 -10.75
CA MET A 77 1.58 -1.93 -10.37
C MET A 77 2.27 -2.68 -9.22
N PHE A 78 1.53 -3.20 -8.25
CA PHE A 78 2.08 -4.01 -7.15
C PHE A 78 2.72 -5.30 -7.67
N ASP A 79 2.06 -6.00 -8.58
CA ASP A 79 2.60 -7.21 -9.20
C ASP A 79 3.82 -6.90 -10.07
N ALA A 80 3.83 -5.78 -10.79
CA ALA A 80 5.01 -5.31 -11.52
C ALA A 80 6.19 -5.05 -10.56
N ALA A 81 5.94 -4.37 -9.43
CA ALA A 81 6.97 -4.11 -8.44
C ALA A 81 7.54 -5.40 -7.81
N ARG A 82 6.68 -6.36 -7.48
CA ARG A 82 7.12 -7.66 -6.96
C ARG A 82 7.96 -8.44 -7.98
N ARG A 83 7.57 -8.43 -9.25
CA ARG A 83 8.34 -9.09 -10.33
C ARG A 83 9.67 -8.41 -10.62
N ALA A 84 9.80 -7.12 -10.33
CA ALA A 84 11.02 -6.35 -10.56
C ALA A 84 12.15 -6.65 -9.53
N MET A 85 11.83 -7.32 -8.42
CA MET A 85 12.81 -7.68 -7.38
C MET A 85 13.76 -8.79 -7.86
N VAL A 86 15.03 -8.73 -7.44
CA VAL A 86 16.07 -9.69 -7.84
C VAL A 86 16.83 -10.14 -6.60
N PRO A 87 16.57 -11.34 -6.04
CA PRO A 87 17.27 -11.80 -4.83
C PRO A 87 18.80 -11.74 -4.97
N PRO A 88 19.55 -11.26 -3.95
CA PRO A 88 19.07 -10.84 -2.62
C PRO A 88 18.56 -9.38 -2.52
N PHE A 89 18.50 -8.64 -3.63
CA PHE A 89 18.06 -7.23 -3.68
C PHE A 89 16.53 -7.14 -3.70
N GLN A 90 15.94 -6.89 -2.53
CA GLN A 90 14.49 -6.81 -2.36
C GLN A 90 14.14 -5.70 -1.36
N VAL A 91 12.91 -5.17 -1.46
CA VAL A 91 12.35 -4.15 -0.56
C VAL A 91 10.92 -4.51 -0.21
N SER A 92 10.38 -3.91 0.86
CA SER A 92 8.97 -4.05 1.19
C SER A 92 8.12 -3.26 0.20
N VAL A 93 7.00 -3.84 -0.27
CA VAL A 93 6.05 -3.14 -1.14
C VAL A 93 4.62 -3.36 -0.66
N PHE A 94 3.80 -2.33 -0.72
CA PHE A 94 2.36 -2.41 -0.45
C PHE A 94 1.58 -1.41 -1.31
N ALA A 95 0.30 -1.69 -1.54
CA ALA A 95 -0.62 -0.81 -2.26
C ALA A 95 -1.80 -0.44 -1.36
N ASP A 96 -2.30 0.79 -1.47
CA ASP A 96 -3.52 1.22 -0.77
C ASP A 96 -4.20 2.39 -1.52
N PRO A 97 -4.82 2.13 -2.67
CA PRO A 97 -5.40 3.18 -3.49
C PRO A 97 -6.55 3.85 -2.75
N ALA A 98 -6.41 5.15 -2.49
CA ALA A 98 -7.33 5.98 -1.74
C ALA A 98 -7.72 5.40 -0.36
N GLY A 99 -6.82 4.68 0.30
CA GLY A 99 -7.07 4.08 1.60
C GLY A 99 -8.01 2.87 1.57
N SER A 100 -8.29 2.30 0.39
CA SER A 100 -9.32 1.27 0.22
C SER A 100 -9.04 -0.01 0.97
N PHE A 101 -7.82 -0.53 0.88
CA PHE A 101 -7.47 -1.82 1.47
C PHE A 101 -7.39 -1.71 2.98
N THR A 102 -6.74 -0.66 3.49
CA THR A 102 -6.62 -0.44 4.94
C THR A 102 -7.98 -0.14 5.58
N THR A 103 -8.82 0.66 4.93
CA THR A 103 -10.18 0.97 5.42
C THR A 103 -11.07 -0.27 5.40
N ALA A 104 -11.09 -1.03 4.30
CA ALA A 104 -11.89 -2.25 4.21
C ALA A 104 -11.47 -3.28 5.28
N ALA A 105 -10.15 -3.52 5.44
CA ALA A 105 -9.62 -4.41 6.46
C ALA A 105 -9.99 -3.96 7.88
N ALA A 106 -9.84 -2.66 8.18
CA ALA A 106 -10.21 -2.10 9.47
C ALA A 106 -11.72 -2.25 9.76
N MET A 107 -12.57 -2.03 8.76
CA MET A 107 -14.02 -2.20 8.87
C MET A 107 -14.39 -3.65 9.18
N VAL A 108 -13.84 -4.61 8.44
CA VAL A 108 -14.07 -6.05 8.69
C VAL A 108 -13.65 -6.43 10.11
N ALA A 109 -12.43 -6.05 10.52
CA ALA A 109 -11.93 -6.34 11.87
C ALA A 109 -12.81 -5.72 12.98
N LYS A 110 -13.34 -4.51 12.78
CA LYS A 110 -14.27 -3.88 13.73
C LYS A 110 -15.61 -4.62 13.79
N VAL A 111 -16.13 -5.08 12.67
CA VAL A 111 -17.37 -5.86 12.59
C VAL A 111 -17.19 -7.22 13.26
N GLU A 112 -16.11 -7.96 12.97
CA GLU A 112 -15.79 -9.23 13.61
C GLU A 112 -15.72 -9.09 15.14
N LYS A 113 -14.96 -8.09 15.61
CA LYS A 113 -14.85 -7.79 17.04
C LYS A 113 -16.20 -7.43 17.67
N ALA A 114 -17.07 -6.73 16.94
CA ALA A 114 -18.39 -6.37 17.44
C ALA A 114 -19.33 -7.58 17.50
N LEU A 115 -19.27 -8.46 16.49
CA LEU A 115 -20.05 -9.69 16.42
C LEU A 115 -19.69 -10.65 17.54
N GLU A 116 -18.40 -10.87 17.77
CA GLU A 116 -17.91 -11.71 18.86
C GLU A 116 -18.41 -11.18 20.21
N LYS A 117 -18.21 -9.88 20.47
CA LYS A 117 -18.54 -9.27 21.77
C LYS A 117 -20.03 -9.17 22.08
N LYS A 118 -20.88 -8.98 21.07
CA LYS A 118 -22.31 -8.68 21.27
C LYS A 118 -23.22 -9.85 20.98
N PHE A 119 -22.75 -10.81 20.19
CA PHE A 119 -23.59 -11.88 19.64
C PHE A 119 -22.92 -13.25 19.67
N GLU A 120 -21.71 -13.36 20.24
CA GLU A 120 -20.95 -14.61 20.36
C GLU A 120 -20.85 -15.39 19.03
N ARG A 121 -20.71 -14.66 17.93
CA ARG A 121 -20.64 -15.23 16.58
C ARG A 121 -19.58 -14.55 15.72
N GLY A 122 -19.18 -15.24 14.65
CA GLY A 122 -18.38 -14.68 13.57
C GLY A 122 -19.21 -14.27 12.35
N LEU A 123 -18.51 -13.96 11.26
CA LEU A 123 -19.10 -13.61 9.97
C LEU A 123 -19.73 -14.80 9.23
N LYS A 124 -19.32 -16.02 9.56
CA LYS A 124 -19.84 -17.23 8.93
C LYS A 124 -21.38 -17.26 9.03
N ASP A 125 -22.02 -17.68 7.94
CA ASP A 125 -23.49 -17.81 7.84
C ASP A 125 -24.23 -16.50 8.19
N THR A 126 -23.61 -15.35 7.88
CA THR A 126 -24.20 -14.01 8.06
C THR A 126 -24.52 -13.40 6.70
N ARG A 127 -25.68 -12.75 6.59
CA ARG A 127 -25.98 -11.90 5.44
C ARG A 127 -25.39 -10.50 5.66
N ILE A 128 -24.54 -10.07 4.76
CA ILE A 128 -23.85 -8.76 4.82
C ILE A 128 -24.47 -7.82 3.79
N ALA A 129 -24.65 -6.56 4.17
CA ALA A 129 -25.03 -5.48 3.28
C ALA A 129 -24.07 -4.30 3.50
N VAL A 130 -23.48 -3.79 2.41
CA VAL A 130 -22.56 -2.65 2.45
C VAL A 130 -23.22 -1.48 1.71
N PHE A 131 -23.58 -0.44 2.45
CA PHE A 131 -24.23 0.74 1.89
C PHE A 131 -23.18 1.73 1.36
N GLY A 132 -23.47 2.38 0.23
CA GLY A 132 -22.55 3.34 -0.37
C GLY A 132 -21.27 2.73 -0.97
N ALA A 133 -21.29 1.42 -1.26
CA ALA A 133 -20.16 0.65 -1.76
C ALA A 133 -19.80 0.91 -3.25
N THR A 134 -20.06 2.12 -3.76
CA THR A 134 -19.79 2.49 -5.16
C THR A 134 -18.37 2.98 -5.40
N GLY A 135 -17.62 3.29 -4.33
CA GLY A 135 -16.21 3.68 -4.38
C GLY A 135 -15.26 2.50 -4.16
N VAL A 136 -13.95 2.75 -4.34
CA VAL A 136 -12.90 1.73 -4.26
C VAL A 136 -12.84 0.99 -2.92
N VAL A 137 -13.18 1.64 -1.80
CA VAL A 137 -13.29 0.99 -0.49
C VAL A 137 -14.38 -0.08 -0.47
N GLY A 138 -15.52 0.17 -1.12
CA GLY A 138 -16.64 -0.77 -1.13
C GLY A 138 -16.45 -1.96 -2.09
N PHE A 139 -15.49 -1.85 -3.01
CA PHE A 139 -15.09 -2.92 -3.91
C PHE A 139 -14.19 -3.97 -3.22
N CYS A 140 -13.42 -3.55 -2.21
CA CYS A 140 -12.43 -4.37 -1.51
C CYS A 140 -13.05 -5.17 -0.35
#